data_AF-A0A0E2H8G8-F1
#
_entry.id   AF-A0A0E2H8G8-F1
#
_cell.length_a   1.000
_cell.length_b   1.000
_cell.length_c   1.000
_cell.angle_alpha   90.00
_cell.angle_beta   90.00
_cell.angle_gamma   90.00
#
_symmetry.space_group_name_H-M   'P 1'
#
loop_
_entity.id
_entity.type
_entity.pdbx_description
1 polymer ?
#
loop_
_entity_poly.entity_id
_entity_poly.type
_entity_poly.pdbx_seq_one_letter_code
_entity_poly.pdbx_strand_id
1 'polypeptide(L)'
;MDFYKRVGITVRAVPEGKVATYGQIALLCGKPKNARQVGYALNRGLAGEVPAHRVVNSQGYLTGAASFEHPDLQRMLLEEEEVLVSAEGRVDMKRDGWKNTLKDALRLKEMFEREGI
;
A
#
# COMPACT_ATOMS: atom_id res chain seq x y z
N MET A 1 -15.29 -10.06 3.06
CA MET A 1 -15.55 -8.68 3.49
C MET A 1 -15.07 -7.75 2.38
N ASP A 2 -15.96 -6.95 1.84
CA ASP A 2 -15.73 -6.17 0.61
C ASP A 2 -14.54 -5.21 0.73
N PHE A 3 -14.30 -4.70 1.94
CA PHE A 3 -13.16 -3.84 2.23
C PHE A 3 -11.80 -4.47 1.89
N TYR A 4 -11.56 -5.76 2.20
CA TYR A 4 -10.26 -6.38 1.93
C TYR A 4 -10.02 -6.63 0.44
N LYS A 5 -11.08 -6.90 -0.32
CA LYS A 5 -11.02 -6.95 -1.79
C LYS A 5 -10.64 -5.57 -2.36
N ARG A 6 -11.26 -4.49 -1.85
CA ARG A 6 -10.89 -3.12 -2.23
C ARG A 6 -9.44 -2.79 -1.89
N VAL A 7 -8.95 -3.21 -0.70
CA VAL A 7 -7.54 -3.07 -0.33
C VAL A 7 -6.65 -3.78 -1.34
N GLY A 8 -6.97 -5.02 -1.71
CA GLY A 8 -6.21 -5.78 -2.70
C GLY A 8 -6.11 -5.08 -4.05
N ILE A 9 -7.24 -4.60 -4.58
CA ILE A 9 -7.31 -3.83 -5.84
C ILE A 9 -6.48 -2.54 -5.73
N THR A 10 -6.62 -1.81 -4.62
CA THR A 10 -5.93 -0.52 -4.42
C THR A 10 -4.43 -0.68 -4.29
N VAL A 11 -3.95 -1.70 -3.57
CA VAL A 11 -2.52 -1.96 -3.38
C VAL A 11 -1.88 -2.37 -4.71
N ARG A 12 -2.55 -3.18 -5.54
CA ARG A 12 -2.08 -3.48 -6.90
C ARG A 12 -2.00 -2.27 -7.82
N ALA A 13 -2.77 -1.21 -7.55
CA ALA A 13 -2.75 0.02 -8.32
C ALA A 13 -1.61 0.98 -7.91
N VAL A 14 -0.90 0.71 -6.81
CA VAL A 14 0.29 1.49 -6.44
C VAL A 14 1.37 1.26 -7.50
N PRO A 15 1.82 2.30 -8.22
CA PRO A 15 2.81 2.14 -9.27
C PRO A 15 4.12 1.55 -8.76
N GLU A 16 4.83 0.85 -9.63
CA GLU A 16 6.21 0.45 -9.40
C GLU A 16 7.09 1.70 -9.16
N GLY A 17 8.04 1.58 -8.23
CA GLY A 17 8.89 2.70 -7.82
C GLY A 17 8.16 3.76 -7.00
N LYS A 18 6.95 3.44 -6.50
CA LYS A 18 6.17 4.30 -5.61
C LYS A 18 5.66 3.55 -4.39
N VAL A 19 5.46 4.31 -3.31
CA VAL A 19 4.92 3.81 -2.05
C VAL A 19 3.66 4.55 -1.65
N ALA A 20 2.73 3.83 -1.03
CA ALA A 20 1.51 4.40 -0.47
C ALA A 20 1.49 4.25 1.06
N THR A 21 0.82 5.16 1.75
CA THR A 21 0.61 4.99 3.19
C THR A 21 -0.62 4.13 3.46
N TYR A 22 -0.66 3.43 4.60
CA TYR A 22 -1.88 2.72 5.03
C TYR A 22 -3.12 3.63 5.03
N GLY A 23 -2.96 4.90 5.41
CA GLY A 23 -4.04 5.89 5.39
C GLY A 23 -4.50 6.24 3.98
N GLN A 24 -3.57 6.37 3.04
CA GLN A 24 -3.88 6.62 1.63
C GLN A 24 -4.64 5.46 1.00
N ILE A 25 -4.21 4.21 1.25
CA ILE A 25 -4.94 3.02 0.79
C ILE A 25 -6.37 3.01 1.37
N ALA A 26 -6.51 3.28 2.68
CA ALA A 26 -7.82 3.32 3.33
C ALA A 26 -8.73 4.43 2.76
N LEU A 27 -8.17 5.60 2.46
CA LEU A 27 -8.86 6.71 1.80
C LEU A 27 -9.36 6.31 0.40
N LEU A 28 -8.49 5.73 -0.42
CA LEU A 28 -8.82 5.27 -1.78
C LEU A 28 -9.85 4.13 -1.79
N CYS A 29 -9.91 3.32 -0.75
CA CYS A 29 -10.96 2.31 -0.55
C CYS A 29 -12.33 2.92 -0.10
N GLY A 30 -12.40 4.23 0.12
CA GLY A 30 -13.59 4.93 0.62
C GLY A 30 -13.83 4.77 2.13
N LYS A 31 -12.81 4.36 2.89
CA LYS A 31 -12.89 4.16 4.36
C LYS A 31 -11.69 4.82 5.05
N PRO A 32 -11.56 6.16 5.06
CA PRO A 32 -10.36 6.88 5.49
C PRO A 32 -9.90 6.60 6.93
N LYS A 33 -10.81 6.13 7.82
CA LYS A 33 -10.48 5.78 9.21
C LYS A 33 -9.94 4.34 9.39
N ASN A 34 -9.81 3.57 8.32
CA ASN A 34 -9.50 2.14 8.36
C ASN A 34 -8.02 1.80 8.10
N ALA A 35 -7.07 2.72 8.31
CA ALA A 35 -5.65 2.47 8.08
C ALA A 35 -5.13 1.21 8.80
N ARG A 36 -5.53 0.99 10.07
CA ARG A 36 -5.18 -0.23 10.82
C ARG A 36 -5.74 -1.50 10.18
N GLN A 37 -6.93 -1.43 9.59
CA GLN A 37 -7.55 -2.56 8.89
C GLN A 37 -6.83 -2.87 7.58
N VAL A 38 -6.22 -1.88 6.91
CA VAL A 38 -5.31 -2.13 5.77
C VAL A 38 -4.10 -2.94 6.22
N GLY A 39 -3.43 -2.52 7.29
CA GLY A 39 -2.30 -3.26 7.85
C GLY A 39 -2.67 -4.69 8.26
N TYR A 40 -3.82 -4.87 8.92
CA TYR A 40 -4.36 -6.19 9.25
C TYR A 40 -4.63 -7.03 8.01
N ALA A 41 -5.23 -6.46 6.96
CA ALA A 41 -5.53 -7.17 5.73
C ALA A 41 -4.25 -7.67 5.02
N LEU A 42 -3.20 -6.86 4.99
CA LEU A 42 -1.92 -7.22 4.40
C LEU A 42 -1.20 -8.30 5.23
N ASN A 43 -1.09 -8.10 6.55
CA ASN A 43 -0.43 -9.06 7.44
C ASN A 43 -1.09 -10.44 7.43
N ARG A 44 -2.43 -10.48 7.31
CA ARG A 44 -3.20 -11.74 7.31
C ARG A 44 -3.44 -12.33 5.92
N GLY A 45 -2.87 -11.74 4.87
CA GLY A 45 -3.09 -12.18 3.48
C GLY A 45 -4.54 -12.03 2.98
N LEU A 46 -5.38 -11.25 3.66
CA LEU A 46 -6.80 -11.07 3.31
C LEU A 46 -7.01 -10.21 2.07
N ALA A 47 -5.99 -9.45 1.66
CA ALA A 47 -5.97 -8.66 0.43
C ALA A 47 -5.60 -9.50 -0.82
N GLY A 48 -5.28 -10.79 -0.63
CA GLY A 48 -4.72 -11.67 -1.65
C GLY A 48 -3.24 -11.35 -1.94
N GLU A 49 -2.72 -11.91 -3.03
CA GLU A 49 -1.38 -11.60 -3.52
C GLU A 49 -1.33 -10.18 -4.09
N VAL A 50 -0.52 -9.34 -3.45
CA VAL A 50 -0.37 -7.90 -3.74
C VAL A 50 1.06 -7.45 -3.44
N PRO A 51 1.54 -6.35 -4.07
CA PRO A 51 2.84 -5.77 -3.75
C PRO A 51 2.80 -5.04 -2.40
N ALA A 52 2.68 -5.80 -1.31
CA ALA A 52 2.52 -5.28 0.05
C ALA A 52 3.74 -4.45 0.50
N HIS A 53 4.92 -4.69 -0.08
CA HIS A 53 6.15 -3.95 0.21
C HIS A 53 6.04 -2.46 -0.14
N ARG A 54 5.18 -2.11 -1.10
CA ARG A 54 4.88 -0.72 -1.47
C ARG A 54 4.04 0.04 -0.44
N VAL A 55 3.63 -0.58 0.68
CA VAL A 55 2.81 0.07 1.71
C VAL A 55 3.63 0.35 2.97
N VAL A 56 3.69 1.63 3.37
CA VAL A 56 4.48 2.14 4.51
C VAL A 56 3.61 2.92 5.49
N ASN A 57 4.16 3.28 6.65
CA ASN A 57 3.45 4.15 7.59
C ASN A 57 3.36 5.61 7.10
N SER A 58 2.62 6.45 7.83
CA SER A 58 2.40 7.86 7.45
C SER A 58 3.68 8.73 7.41
N GLN A 59 4.77 8.26 8.02
CA GLN A 59 6.07 8.94 8.08
C GLN A 59 7.10 8.34 7.10
N GLY A 60 6.71 7.31 6.34
CA GLY A 60 7.56 6.60 5.38
C GLY A 60 8.38 5.45 5.97
N TYR A 61 8.14 5.05 7.23
CA TYR A 61 8.87 3.92 7.81
C TYR A 61 8.25 2.58 7.41
N LEU A 62 9.13 1.58 7.25
CA LEU A 62 8.82 0.18 6.96
C LEU A 62 8.31 -0.56 8.21
N THR A 63 7.29 -0.04 8.88
CA THR A 63 6.76 -0.66 10.12
C THR A 63 6.08 -2.02 9.89
N GLY A 64 5.78 -2.36 8.63
CA GLY A 64 5.23 -3.65 8.23
C GLY A 64 6.29 -4.73 8.00
N ALA A 65 7.58 -4.39 8.02
CA ALA A 65 8.68 -5.28 7.63
C ALA A 65 8.68 -6.63 8.37
N ALA A 66 8.36 -6.64 9.67
CA ALA A 66 8.28 -7.86 10.47
C ALA A 66 7.14 -8.83 10.04
N SER A 67 6.25 -8.40 9.13
CA SER A 67 5.19 -9.25 8.58
C SER A 67 5.61 -10.00 7.31
N PHE A 68 6.81 -9.74 6.79
CA PHE A 68 7.38 -10.45 5.65
C PHE A 68 8.18 -11.66 6.14
N GLU A 69 8.49 -12.58 5.22
CA GLU A 69 9.26 -13.81 5.53
C GLU A 69 10.65 -13.49 6.11
N HIS A 70 11.28 -12.43 5.62
CA HIS A 70 12.53 -11.89 6.16
C HIS A 70 12.37 -10.39 6.47
N PRO A 71 12.87 -9.88 7.61
CA PRO A 71 12.76 -8.45 7.97
C PRO A 71 13.28 -7.49 6.89
N ASP A 72 14.30 -7.91 6.15
CA ASP A 72 14.90 -7.10 5.08
C ASP A 72 14.17 -7.21 3.73
N LEU A 73 13.23 -8.14 3.57
CA LEU A 73 12.59 -8.40 2.28
C LEU A 73 11.83 -7.17 1.77
N GLN A 74 11.13 -6.45 2.67
CA GLN A 74 10.44 -5.22 2.27
C GLN A 74 11.40 -4.17 1.72
N ARG A 75 12.60 -4.04 2.32
CA ARG A 75 13.64 -3.12 1.84
C ARG A 75 14.14 -3.57 0.47
N MET A 76 14.52 -4.84 0.33
CA MET A 76 15.09 -5.37 -0.91
C MET A 76 14.14 -5.16 -2.10
N LEU A 77 12.87 -5.49 -1.92
CA LEU A 77 11.86 -5.32 -2.97
C LEU A 77 11.61 -3.85 -3.33
N LEU A 78 11.75 -2.92 -2.38
CA LEU A 78 11.65 -1.48 -2.65
C LEU A 78 12.89 -0.98 -3.41
N GLU A 79 14.07 -1.43 -3.03
CA GLU A 79 15.33 -1.05 -3.68
C GLU A 79 15.43 -1.61 -5.11
N GLU A 80 14.88 -2.80 -5.37
CA GLU A 80 14.70 -3.36 -6.72
C GLU A 80 13.81 -2.49 -7.62
N GLU A 81 12.85 -1.77 -7.03
CA GLU A 81 12.01 -0.79 -7.72
C GLU A 81 12.59 0.64 -7.67
N GLU A 82 13.88 0.79 -7.39
CA GLU A 82 14.60 2.07 -7.30
C GLU A 82 14.11 3.02 -6.18
N VAL A 83 13.35 2.51 -5.20
CA VAL A 83 12.95 3.25 -4.00
C VAL A 83 14.05 3.14 -2.95
N LEU A 84 14.71 4.25 -2.65
CA LEU A 84 15.77 4.27 -1.64
C LEU A 84 15.19 4.21 -0.23
N VAL A 85 15.73 3.31 0.58
CA VAL A 85 15.38 3.15 1.98
C VAL A 85 16.58 3.55 2.84
N SER A 86 16.42 4.54 3.74
CA SER A 86 17.50 4.97 4.64
C SER A 86 17.95 3.84 5.57
N ALA A 87 19.09 3.98 6.25
CA ALA A 87 19.58 2.99 7.22
C ALA A 87 18.55 2.70 8.33
N GLU A 88 17.74 3.70 8.70
CA GLU A 88 16.68 3.61 9.72
C GLU A 88 15.36 3.03 9.18
N GLY A 89 15.34 2.54 7.93
CA GLY A 89 14.15 1.93 7.34
C GLY A 89 13.08 2.96 6.96
N ARG A 90 13.48 4.10 6.39
CA ARG A 90 12.58 5.18 5.97
C ARG A 90 12.73 5.52 4.49
N VAL A 91 11.61 5.69 3.79
CA VAL A 91 11.55 6.16 2.40
C VAL A 91 11.29 7.66 2.31
N ASP A 92 11.74 8.30 1.23
CA ASP A 92 11.40 9.70 0.95
C ASP A 92 9.98 9.81 0.36
N MET A 93 9.01 10.12 1.22
CA MET A 93 7.60 10.30 0.81
C MET A 93 7.37 11.48 -0.14
N LYS A 94 8.30 12.44 -0.26
CA LYS A 94 8.19 13.52 -1.26
C LYS A 94 8.52 12.98 -2.64
N ARG A 95 9.59 12.21 -2.76
CA ARG A 95 10.10 11.65 -4.01
C ARG A 95 9.32 10.40 -4.46
N ASP A 96 9.12 9.46 -3.54
CA ASP A 96 8.65 8.11 -3.85
C ASP A 96 7.21 7.88 -3.38
N GLY A 97 6.65 8.77 -2.57
CA GLY A 97 5.25 8.70 -2.17
C GLY A 97 4.32 8.85 -3.37
N TRP A 98 3.42 7.89 -3.57
CA TRP A 98 2.43 7.88 -4.64
C TRP A 98 1.54 9.13 -4.55
N LYS A 99 1.64 10.00 -5.55
CA LYS A 99 0.79 11.18 -5.71
C LYS A 99 -0.43 10.81 -6.54
N ASN A 100 -1.34 10.01 -5.96
CA ASN A 100 -2.54 9.60 -6.67
C ASN A 100 -3.34 10.84 -7.13
N THR A 101 -3.86 10.76 -8.34
CA THR A 101 -4.71 11.79 -8.94
C THR A 101 -6.18 11.50 -8.65
N LEU A 102 -7.05 12.46 -8.97
CA LEU A 102 -8.49 12.22 -8.97
C LEU A 102 -8.87 11.12 -9.99
N LYS A 103 -8.17 11.05 -11.13
CA LYS A 103 -8.40 10.03 -12.15
C LYS A 103 -8.12 8.63 -11.60
N ASP A 104 -7.06 8.47 -10.81
CA ASP A 104 -6.75 7.19 -10.15
C ASP A 104 -7.85 6.78 -9.17
N ALA A 105 -8.33 7.73 -8.36
CA ALA A 105 -9.42 7.49 -7.42
C ALA A 105 -10.74 7.11 -8.11
N LEU A 106 -11.08 7.78 -9.22
CA LEU A 106 -12.27 7.45 -10.01
C LEU A 106 -12.16 6.08 -10.67
N ARG A 107 -10.97 5.74 -11.22
CA ARG A 107 -10.73 4.40 -11.77
C ARG A 107 -10.90 3.31 -10.73
N LEU A 108 -10.37 3.50 -9.52
CA LEU A 108 -10.55 2.54 -8.42
C LEU A 108 -12.04 2.40 -8.06
N LYS A 109 -12.77 3.51 -7.98
CA LYS A 109 -14.21 3.50 -7.72
C LYS A 109 -14.97 2.69 -8.77
N GLU A 110 -14.70 2.91 -10.06
CA GLU A 110 -15.30 2.14 -11.15
C GLU A 110 -14.98 0.64 -11.04
N MET A 111 -13.75 0.29 -10.65
CA MET A 111 -13.36 -1.12 -10.44
C MET A 111 -14.14 -1.74 -9.28
N PHE A 112 -14.34 -1.02 -8.17
CA PHE A 112 -15.14 -1.52 -7.04
C PHE A 112 -16.60 -1.74 -7.44
N GLU A 113 -17.19 -0.80 -8.19
CA GLU A 113 -18.58 -0.90 -8.69
C GLU A 113 -18.75 -2.10 -9.63
N ARG A 114 -17.81 -2.34 -10.54
CA ARG A 114 -17.83 -3.52 -11.44
C ARG A 114 -17.75 -4.85 -10.71
N GLU A 115 -16.98 -4.90 -9.63
CA GLU A 115 -16.83 -6.08 -8.76
C GLU A 115 -17.97 -6.22 -7.73
N GLY A 116 -18.89 -5.25 -7.67
CA GLY A 116 -20.02 -5.23 -6.74
C GLY A 116 -19.61 -5.09 -5.26
N ILE A 117 -18.46 -4.46 -4.99
CA ILE A 117 -17.85 -4.36 -3.64
C ILE A 117 -17.67 -2.94 -3.17
#